data_AF-A0A950I224-F1
#
_entry.id   AF-A0A950I224-F1
#
_cell.length_a   1.000
_cell.length_b   1.000
_cell.length_c   1.000
_cell.angle_alpha   90.00
_cell.angle_beta   90.00
_cell.angle_gamma   90.00
#
_symmetry.space_group_name_H-M   'P 1'
#
loop_
_entity.id
_entity.type
_entity.pdbx_description
1 polymer ?
#
loop_
_entity_poly.entity_id
_entity_poly.type
_entity_poly.pdbx_seq_one_letter_code
_entity_poly.pdbx_strand_id
1 'polypeptide(L)'
;AVMDVLRGFNLGACSHIIGKPNDRGVIEFMRDAKIIYCQPRSALHRLWSETSWRISMLRENPACAQAEYDRLLDETDPGMQPKVTFDMSENVAAPFLATGVRPRVAILREQGVNSHIETAFVMHQAGFTAVDVHMSDLIAGRFKLDDFQGIIAVGGFSYGDVLGAGEGWAKTILFNAALSDQFAKFFNRQDTFGLGICNGCQMMSNLKPLIPGAHAWPKFTTNKSEKFEARFAMVEVLDSPSIFFNGMAGTQTPIAVAHGEGYADFSQTGNIDEAVAAMRFIDNRGSATEAYPFNPNGSPRGLTSVTTADGRFTVMMPHAERVFRSVLHSWHPDGWGEDSPWMRMFRNARKFVG
;
A
#
# COMPACT_ATOMS: atom_id res chain seq x y z
N ALA A 1 -5.52 -29.52 -30.03
CA ALA A 1 -4.51 -29.37 -28.97
C ALA A 1 -5.05 -29.82 -27.60
N VAL A 2 -5.77 -28.98 -26.84
CA VAL A 2 -6.23 -29.35 -25.47
C VAL A 2 -7.11 -30.61 -25.45
N MET A 3 -8.09 -30.71 -26.34
CA MET A 3 -8.96 -31.90 -26.43
C MET A 3 -8.19 -33.17 -26.82
N ASP A 4 -7.10 -33.05 -27.57
CA ASP A 4 -6.27 -34.19 -27.95
C ASP A 4 -5.43 -34.68 -26.77
N VAL A 5 -4.94 -33.75 -25.94
CA VAL A 5 -4.31 -34.08 -24.65
C VAL A 5 -5.30 -34.83 -23.76
N LEU A 6 -6.53 -34.31 -23.59
CA LEU A 6 -7.57 -34.96 -22.78
C LEU A 6 -7.91 -36.37 -23.29
N ARG A 7 -7.99 -36.56 -24.62
CA ARG A 7 -8.16 -37.89 -25.22
C ARG A 7 -6.98 -38.80 -24.92
N GLY A 8 -5.75 -38.29 -24.97
CA GLY A 8 -4.54 -39.04 -24.60
C GLY A 8 -4.57 -39.58 -23.16
N PHE A 9 -5.31 -38.92 -22.27
CA PHE A 9 -5.57 -39.37 -20.90
C PHE A 9 -6.90 -40.13 -20.71
N ASN A 10 -7.56 -40.57 -21.78
CA ASN A 10 -8.87 -41.24 -21.75
C ASN A 10 -10.01 -40.39 -21.14
N LEU A 11 -9.88 -39.06 -21.15
CA LEU A 11 -10.89 -38.13 -20.64
C LEU A 11 -11.82 -37.58 -21.73
N GLY A 12 -11.64 -38.00 -22.98
CA GLY A 12 -12.39 -37.48 -24.13
C GLY A 12 -13.91 -37.65 -24.01
N ALA A 13 -14.37 -38.78 -23.48
CA ALA A 13 -15.80 -39.07 -23.34
C ALA A 13 -16.49 -38.18 -22.28
N CYS A 14 -15.74 -37.66 -21.31
CA CYS A 14 -16.25 -36.80 -20.22
C CYS A 14 -15.95 -35.31 -20.44
N SER A 15 -15.39 -34.94 -21.59
CA SER A 15 -14.95 -33.57 -21.89
C SER A 15 -15.86 -32.93 -22.94
N HIS A 16 -16.49 -31.81 -22.60
CA HIS A 16 -17.46 -31.14 -23.46
C HIS A 16 -17.12 -29.65 -23.61
N ILE A 17 -17.21 -29.13 -24.84
CA ILE A 17 -17.15 -27.70 -25.09
C ILE A 17 -18.54 -27.13 -24.78
N ILE A 18 -18.63 -26.33 -23.72
CA ILE A 18 -19.91 -25.83 -23.20
C ILE A 18 -20.20 -24.37 -23.56
N GLY A 19 -19.23 -23.64 -24.11
CA GLY A 19 -19.44 -22.24 -24.49
C GLY A 19 -18.14 -21.46 -24.67
N LYS A 20 -18.28 -20.13 -24.70
CA LYS A 20 -17.19 -19.14 -24.78
C LYS A 20 -17.61 -17.85 -24.06
N PRO A 21 -16.66 -17.01 -23.63
CA PRO A 21 -16.96 -15.65 -23.18
C PRO A 21 -17.66 -14.81 -24.25
N ASN A 22 -18.39 -13.79 -23.82
CA ASN A 22 -19.04 -12.80 -24.68
C ASN A 22 -18.97 -11.39 -24.06
N ASP A 23 -19.18 -10.36 -24.88
CA ASP A 23 -19.01 -8.96 -24.48
C ASP A 23 -20.36 -8.24 -24.23
N ARG A 24 -21.47 -8.98 -24.13
CA ARG A 24 -22.82 -8.43 -23.93
C ARG A 24 -23.23 -8.29 -22.46
N GLY A 25 -22.36 -8.67 -21.53
CA GLY A 25 -22.66 -8.58 -20.09
C GLY A 25 -23.70 -9.58 -19.58
N VAL A 26 -23.97 -10.68 -20.31
CA VAL A 26 -24.98 -11.68 -19.94
C VAL A 26 -24.39 -13.07 -19.76
N ILE A 27 -24.99 -13.85 -18.85
CA ILE A 27 -24.82 -15.30 -18.76
C ILE A 27 -25.98 -15.95 -19.51
N GLU A 28 -25.64 -16.69 -20.57
CA GLU A 28 -26.58 -17.31 -21.49
C GLU A 28 -26.33 -18.81 -21.57
N PHE A 29 -27.41 -19.60 -21.52
CA PHE A 29 -27.39 -21.02 -21.83
C PHE A 29 -28.25 -21.26 -23.07
N MET A 30 -27.66 -21.98 -24.02
CA MET A 30 -28.33 -22.40 -25.25
C MET A 30 -28.48 -23.91 -25.30
N ARG A 31 -29.59 -24.38 -25.85
CA ARG A 31 -29.80 -25.77 -26.21
C ARG A 31 -30.38 -25.81 -27.63
N ASP A 32 -29.77 -26.59 -28.52
CA ASP A 32 -30.20 -26.73 -29.92
C ASP A 32 -30.39 -25.36 -30.61
N ALA A 33 -29.42 -24.46 -30.41
CA ALA A 33 -29.41 -23.07 -30.87
C ALA A 33 -30.53 -22.16 -30.34
N LYS A 34 -31.29 -22.59 -29.32
CA LYS A 34 -32.29 -21.77 -28.63
C LYS A 34 -31.77 -21.32 -27.28
N ILE A 35 -31.93 -20.04 -26.97
CA ILE A 35 -31.63 -19.48 -25.64
C ILE A 35 -32.69 -20.02 -24.67
N ILE A 36 -32.26 -20.76 -23.65
CA ILE A 36 -33.13 -21.31 -22.60
C ILE A 36 -32.99 -20.56 -21.27
N TYR A 37 -31.91 -19.81 -21.10
CA TYR A 37 -31.69 -18.92 -19.98
C TYR A 37 -30.78 -17.78 -20.43
N CYS A 38 -31.13 -16.56 -20.06
CA CYS A 38 -30.32 -15.37 -20.28
C CYS A 38 -30.58 -14.40 -19.13
N GLN A 39 -29.54 -14.02 -18.41
CA GLN A 39 -29.62 -13.04 -17.32
C GLN A 39 -28.40 -12.11 -17.36
N PRO A 40 -28.56 -10.84 -16.97
CA PRO A 40 -27.42 -9.94 -16.78
C PRO A 40 -26.44 -10.52 -15.76
N ARG A 41 -25.15 -10.51 -16.10
CA ARG A 41 -24.08 -10.95 -15.21
C ARG A 41 -24.08 -10.14 -13.90
N SER A 42 -24.35 -8.84 -13.97
CA SER A 42 -24.43 -7.94 -12.81
C SER A 42 -25.52 -8.37 -11.82
N ALA A 43 -26.71 -8.71 -12.31
CA ALA A 43 -27.82 -9.20 -11.49
C ALA A 43 -27.46 -10.51 -10.78
N LEU A 44 -26.83 -11.46 -11.48
CA LEU A 44 -26.37 -12.71 -10.90
C LEU A 44 -25.24 -12.50 -9.89
N HIS A 45 -24.31 -11.59 -10.17
CA HIS A 45 -23.23 -11.25 -9.25
C HIS A 45 -23.77 -10.60 -7.97
N ARG A 46 -24.76 -9.70 -8.07
CA ARG A 46 -25.44 -9.14 -6.89
C ARG A 46 -26.14 -10.23 -6.08
N LEU A 47 -26.91 -11.10 -6.73
CA LEU A 47 -27.57 -12.21 -6.05
C LEU A 47 -26.56 -13.11 -5.31
N TRP A 48 -25.43 -13.42 -5.96
CA TRP A 48 -24.36 -14.21 -5.35
C TRP A 48 -23.73 -13.50 -4.14
N SER A 49 -23.52 -12.19 -4.23
CA SER A 49 -22.91 -11.36 -3.18
C SER A 49 -23.87 -10.98 -2.04
N GLU A 50 -25.18 -11.21 -2.19
CA GLU A 50 -26.21 -10.70 -1.27
C GLU A 50 -26.00 -11.16 0.18
N THR A 51 -25.55 -12.40 0.39
CA THR A 51 -25.29 -12.92 1.74
C THR A 51 -24.17 -12.15 2.42
N SER A 52 -23.04 -11.94 1.75
CA SER A 52 -21.91 -11.17 2.27
C SER A 52 -22.31 -9.73 2.56
N TRP A 53 -23.04 -9.09 1.63
CA TRP A 53 -23.56 -7.74 1.83
C TRP A 53 -24.46 -7.62 3.06
N ARG A 54 -25.41 -8.55 3.26
CA ARG A 54 -26.29 -8.55 4.44
C ARG A 54 -25.52 -8.74 5.75
N ILE A 55 -24.50 -9.61 5.76
CA ILE A 55 -23.62 -9.77 6.94
C ILE A 55 -22.86 -8.47 7.21
N SER A 56 -22.28 -7.87 6.17
CA SER A 56 -21.58 -6.59 6.24
C SER A 56 -22.46 -5.48 6.81
N MET A 57 -23.68 -5.31 6.28
CA MET A 57 -24.67 -4.33 6.76
C MET A 57 -24.99 -4.42 8.26
N LEU A 58 -24.87 -5.62 8.86
CA LEU A 58 -25.13 -5.85 10.28
C LEU A 58 -23.88 -5.66 11.16
N ARG A 59 -22.68 -5.67 10.57
CA ARG A 59 -21.40 -5.86 11.28
C ARG A 59 -20.47 -4.65 11.19
N GLU A 60 -20.59 -3.86 10.13
CA GLU A 60 -19.72 -2.73 9.81
C GLU A 60 -20.55 -1.52 9.39
N ASN A 61 -19.90 -0.41 8.97
CA ASN A 61 -20.64 0.77 8.54
C ASN A 61 -21.58 0.43 7.36
N PRO A 62 -22.92 0.53 7.53
CA PRO A 62 -23.88 0.16 6.49
C PRO A 62 -23.71 0.97 5.19
N ALA A 63 -23.23 2.21 5.28
CA ALA A 63 -22.97 3.02 4.09
C ALA A 63 -21.82 2.46 3.24
N CYS A 64 -20.76 1.97 3.89
CA CYS A 64 -19.65 1.30 3.20
C CYS A 64 -20.10 -0.04 2.58
N ALA A 65 -20.81 -0.86 3.36
CA ALA A 65 -21.35 -2.14 2.87
C ALA A 65 -22.28 -1.94 1.66
N GLN A 66 -23.16 -0.94 1.72
CA GLN A 66 -24.05 -0.58 0.62
C GLN A 66 -23.27 -0.07 -0.61
N ALA A 67 -22.29 0.82 -0.42
CA ALA A 67 -21.47 1.34 -1.51
C ALA A 67 -20.71 0.23 -2.25
N GLU A 68 -20.13 -0.73 -1.54
CA GLU A 68 -19.43 -1.86 -2.16
C GLU A 68 -20.39 -2.77 -2.95
N TYR A 69 -21.59 -3.00 -2.42
CA TYR A 69 -22.61 -3.79 -3.12
C TYR A 69 -23.17 -3.07 -4.36
N ASP A 70 -23.36 -1.76 -4.28
CA ASP A 70 -23.85 -0.93 -5.39
C ASP A 70 -22.83 -0.72 -6.50
N ARG A 71 -21.53 -0.84 -6.20
CA ARG A 71 -20.49 -0.93 -7.23
C ARG A 71 -20.76 -2.01 -8.28
N LEU A 72 -21.42 -3.12 -7.89
CA LEU A 72 -21.75 -4.21 -8.82
C LEU A 72 -22.75 -3.82 -9.93
N LEU A 73 -23.44 -2.68 -9.79
CA LEU A 73 -24.34 -2.13 -10.81
C LEU A 73 -23.59 -1.38 -11.91
N ASP A 74 -22.35 -0.96 -11.65
CA ASP A 74 -21.53 -0.29 -12.66
C ASP A 74 -20.92 -1.31 -13.62
N GLU A 75 -21.68 -1.65 -14.66
CA GLU A 75 -21.23 -2.56 -15.72
C GLU A 75 -20.12 -1.97 -16.60
N THR A 76 -19.86 -0.66 -16.48
CA THR A 76 -18.83 0.05 -17.24
C THR A 76 -17.52 0.22 -16.46
N ASP A 77 -17.44 -0.31 -15.23
CA ASP A 77 -16.22 -0.35 -14.44
C ASP A 77 -15.13 -1.12 -15.24
N PRO A 78 -14.05 -0.45 -15.67
CA PRO A 78 -13.01 -1.08 -16.48
C PRO A 78 -12.12 -2.05 -15.69
N GLY A 79 -12.34 -2.18 -14.37
CA GLY A 79 -11.43 -2.87 -13.47
C GLY A 79 -10.13 -2.09 -13.26
N MET A 80 -9.13 -2.72 -12.66
CA MET A 80 -7.83 -2.07 -12.45
C MET A 80 -7.15 -1.78 -13.79
N GLN A 81 -6.77 -0.52 -14.01
CA GLN A 81 -6.09 -0.05 -15.22
C GLN A 81 -4.77 0.65 -14.84
N PRO A 82 -3.68 -0.09 -14.58
CA PRO A 82 -2.40 0.52 -14.23
C PRO A 82 -1.84 1.36 -15.38
N LYS A 83 -1.37 2.56 -15.05
CA LYS A 83 -0.63 3.47 -15.91
C LYS A 83 0.69 3.81 -15.24
N VAL A 84 1.80 3.31 -15.79
CA VAL A 84 3.14 3.57 -15.26
C VAL A 84 3.80 4.68 -16.08
N THR A 85 4.35 5.70 -15.42
CA THR A 85 4.92 6.90 -16.09
C THR A 85 6.43 6.86 -16.30
N PHE A 86 7.06 5.73 -15.99
CA PHE A 86 8.50 5.49 -16.11
C PHE A 86 8.79 4.10 -16.66
N ASP A 87 10.02 3.87 -17.12
CA ASP A 87 10.47 2.55 -17.55
C ASP A 87 10.74 1.65 -16.34
N MET A 88 9.92 0.60 -16.17
CA MET A 88 10.07 -0.36 -15.07
C MET A 88 11.35 -1.20 -15.18
N SER A 89 11.91 -1.33 -16.39
CA SER A 89 13.16 -2.07 -16.61
C SER A 89 14.39 -1.25 -16.21
N GLU A 90 14.26 0.07 -16.06
CA GLU A 90 15.33 0.95 -15.63
C GLU A 90 15.63 0.78 -14.13
N ASN A 91 16.75 0.14 -13.82
CA ASN A 91 17.28 0.11 -12.46
C ASN A 91 18.10 1.37 -12.17
N VAL A 92 17.45 2.44 -11.71
CA VAL A 92 18.11 3.71 -11.34
C VAL A 92 19.13 3.59 -10.21
N ALA A 93 19.11 2.49 -9.45
CA ALA A 93 20.09 2.24 -8.40
C ALA A 93 21.36 1.53 -8.93
N ALA A 94 21.32 0.96 -10.15
CA ALA A 94 22.39 0.13 -10.70
C ALA A 94 23.79 0.79 -10.68
N PRO A 95 23.97 2.09 -11.02
CA PRO A 95 25.28 2.74 -10.96
C PRO A 95 25.90 2.69 -9.56
N PHE A 96 25.07 2.74 -8.53
CA PHE A 96 25.52 2.76 -7.14
C PHE A 96 25.73 1.36 -6.57
N LEU A 97 24.93 0.38 -7.01
CA LEU A 97 25.17 -1.04 -6.70
C LEU A 97 26.53 -1.50 -7.24
N ALA A 98 26.92 -1.03 -8.44
CA ALA A 98 28.18 -1.38 -9.08
C ALA A 98 29.42 -0.91 -8.29
N THR A 99 29.29 0.09 -7.41
CA THR A 99 30.37 0.55 -6.53
C THR A 99 30.68 -0.44 -5.39
N GLY A 100 29.76 -1.34 -5.07
CA GLY A 100 29.84 -2.22 -3.90
C GLY A 100 29.55 -1.55 -2.56
N VAL A 101 29.38 -0.21 -2.53
CA VAL A 101 29.04 0.53 -1.30
C VAL A 101 27.55 0.37 -1.00
N ARG A 102 27.25 -0.14 0.20
CA ARG A 102 25.88 -0.43 0.66
C ARG A 102 25.55 0.36 1.93
N PRO A 103 24.95 1.57 1.82
CA PRO A 103 24.57 2.38 2.96
C PRO A 103 23.70 1.61 3.95
N ARG A 104 23.87 1.87 5.25
CA ARG A 104 23.10 1.21 6.29
C ARG A 104 21.74 1.89 6.45
N VAL A 105 20.68 1.09 6.45
CA VAL A 105 19.31 1.51 6.77
C VAL A 105 18.82 0.72 7.98
N ALA A 106 18.26 1.41 8.96
CA ALA A 106 17.63 0.77 10.11
C ALA A 106 16.22 0.33 9.72
N ILE A 107 15.97 -0.98 9.69
CA ILE A 107 14.63 -1.53 9.58
C ILE A 107 14.09 -1.59 11.01
N LEU A 108 13.40 -0.52 11.38
CA LEU A 108 12.98 -0.28 12.74
C LEU A 108 11.72 -1.08 13.05
N ARG A 109 11.76 -1.84 14.15
CA ARG A 109 10.61 -2.60 14.65
C ARG A 109 10.45 -2.51 16.16
N GLU A 110 9.22 -2.73 16.60
CA GLU A 110 8.81 -2.86 18.00
C GLU A 110 8.07 -4.19 18.20
N GLN A 111 7.82 -4.60 19.44
CA GLN A 111 6.98 -5.75 19.75
C GLN A 111 5.61 -5.66 19.05
N GLY A 112 5.25 -6.71 18.30
CA GLY A 112 4.00 -6.78 17.52
C GLY A 112 4.11 -6.30 16.07
N VAL A 113 5.23 -5.67 15.69
CA VAL A 113 5.55 -5.38 14.29
C VAL A 113 5.79 -6.69 13.52
N ASN A 114 5.32 -6.78 12.28
CA ASN A 114 5.31 -8.05 11.52
C ASN A 114 5.69 -7.94 10.04
N SER A 115 6.03 -6.74 9.54
CA SER A 115 6.34 -6.51 8.11
C SER A 115 7.82 -6.16 7.85
N HIS A 116 8.70 -6.49 8.79
CA HIS A 116 10.10 -6.07 8.76
C HIS A 116 10.97 -6.91 7.80
N ILE A 117 10.61 -8.18 7.54
CA ILE A 117 11.42 -9.07 6.71
C ILE A 117 11.32 -8.70 5.24
N GLU A 118 10.10 -8.48 4.72
CA GLU A 118 9.88 -8.05 3.35
C GLU A 118 10.44 -6.64 3.10
N THR A 119 10.34 -5.74 4.09
CA THR A 119 10.98 -4.41 4.03
C THR A 119 12.50 -4.54 3.95
N ALA A 120 13.11 -5.35 4.82
CA ALA A 120 14.56 -5.58 4.81
C ALA A 120 15.01 -6.17 3.46
N PHE A 121 14.23 -7.11 2.92
CA PHE A 121 14.52 -7.74 1.64
C PHE A 121 14.50 -6.74 0.49
N VAL A 122 13.46 -5.90 0.37
CA VAL A 122 13.38 -4.94 -0.74
C VAL A 122 14.45 -3.84 -0.63
N MET A 123 14.78 -3.40 0.58
CA MET A 123 15.90 -2.47 0.79
C MET A 123 17.24 -3.10 0.44
N HIS A 124 17.43 -4.38 0.76
CA HIS A 124 18.59 -5.13 0.32
C HIS A 124 18.65 -5.22 -1.22
N GLN A 125 17.53 -5.51 -1.89
CA GLN A 125 17.49 -5.51 -3.36
C GLN A 125 17.79 -4.15 -3.97
N ALA A 126 17.39 -3.06 -3.30
CA ALA A 126 17.70 -1.70 -3.71
C ALA A 126 19.16 -1.29 -3.44
N GLY A 127 19.99 -2.14 -2.82
CA GLY A 127 21.43 -1.89 -2.62
C GLY A 127 21.84 -1.39 -1.23
N PHE A 128 20.97 -1.51 -0.22
CA PHE A 128 21.28 -1.15 1.16
C PHE A 128 21.81 -2.32 1.98
N THR A 129 22.52 -2.02 3.06
CA THR A 129 22.72 -2.94 4.19
C THR A 129 21.53 -2.74 5.13
N ALA A 130 20.51 -3.58 4.99
CA ALA A 130 19.32 -3.56 5.86
C ALA A 130 19.67 -4.18 7.21
N VAL A 131 19.52 -3.41 8.29
CA VAL A 131 19.83 -3.85 9.65
C VAL A 131 18.54 -3.97 10.45
N ASP A 132 18.30 -5.12 11.07
CA ASP A 132 17.22 -5.29 12.03
C ASP A 132 17.54 -4.46 13.29
N VAL A 133 16.71 -3.45 13.57
CA VAL A 133 16.85 -2.59 14.73
C VAL A 133 15.56 -2.64 15.53
N HIS A 134 15.59 -3.40 16.62
CA HIS A 134 14.48 -3.39 17.57
C HIS A 134 14.57 -2.17 18.48
N MET A 135 13.43 -1.64 18.95
CA MET A 135 13.43 -0.55 19.93
C MET A 135 14.25 -0.85 21.19
N SER A 136 14.27 -2.11 21.63
CA SER A 136 15.13 -2.54 22.74
C SER A 136 16.63 -2.38 22.46
N ASP A 137 17.05 -2.46 21.20
CA ASP A 137 18.45 -2.25 20.82
C ASP A 137 18.85 -0.79 20.97
N LEU A 138 17.95 0.13 20.61
CA LEU A 138 18.15 1.57 20.81
C LEU A 138 18.13 1.93 22.30
N ILE A 139 17.18 1.37 23.07
CA ILE A 139 17.08 1.58 24.52
C ILE A 139 18.34 1.09 25.24
N ALA A 140 18.86 -0.07 24.85
CA ALA A 140 20.06 -0.64 25.45
C ALA A 140 21.37 -0.08 24.88
N GLY A 141 21.31 0.82 23.89
CA GLY A 141 22.48 1.41 23.24
C GLY A 141 23.29 0.43 22.38
N ARG A 142 22.70 -0.68 21.94
CA ARG A 142 23.32 -1.63 21.00
C ARG A 142 23.46 -1.06 19.59
N PHE A 143 22.56 -0.13 19.23
CA PHE A 143 22.64 0.67 18.02
C PHE A 143 22.41 2.14 18.35
N LYS A 144 22.94 3.03 17.50
CA LYS A 144 22.66 4.48 17.52
C LYS A 144 22.16 4.90 16.15
N LEU A 145 21.14 5.75 16.09
CA LEU A 145 20.62 6.27 14.82
C LEU A 145 21.67 7.06 14.00
N ASP A 146 22.72 7.57 14.64
CA ASP A 146 23.87 8.21 13.98
C ASP A 146 24.60 7.25 13.00
N ASP A 147 24.48 5.93 13.20
CA ASP A 147 25.15 4.91 12.37
C ASP A 147 24.43 4.65 11.03
N PHE A 148 23.29 5.31 10.79
CA PHE A 148 22.39 5.01 9.67
C PHE A 148 22.18 6.23 8.78
N GLN A 149 22.01 5.96 7.48
CA GLN A 149 21.62 6.95 6.47
C GLN A 149 20.09 7.09 6.38
N GLY A 150 19.36 6.04 6.76
CA GLY A 150 17.92 6.01 6.69
C GLY A 150 17.31 5.18 7.81
N ILE A 151 16.07 5.53 8.18
CA ILE A 151 15.21 4.68 9.01
C ILE A 151 13.97 4.28 8.23
N ILE A 152 13.53 3.05 8.37
CA ILE A 152 12.21 2.62 7.91
C ILE A 152 11.45 2.05 9.09
N ALA A 153 10.42 2.75 9.52
CA ALA A 153 9.44 2.24 10.48
C ALA A 153 8.45 1.37 9.71
N VAL A 154 8.43 0.09 10.02
CA VAL A 154 7.70 -0.93 9.24
C VAL A 154 6.30 -1.22 9.81
N GLY A 155 5.47 -1.89 9.00
CA GLY A 155 4.10 -2.21 9.37
C GLY A 155 3.93 -3.38 10.36
N GLY A 156 2.74 -3.45 10.95
CA GLY A 156 2.33 -4.51 11.88
C GLY A 156 1.29 -4.01 12.87
N PHE A 157 1.29 -4.58 14.07
CA PHE A 157 0.38 -4.21 15.15
C PHE A 157 1.20 -3.98 16.43
N SER A 158 2.03 -2.94 16.44
CA SER A 158 2.86 -2.64 17.63
C SER A 158 1.95 -2.51 18.86
N TYR A 159 2.27 -3.25 19.93
CA TYR A 159 1.41 -3.36 21.12
C TYR A 159 -0.05 -3.80 20.86
N GLY A 160 -0.31 -4.47 19.74
CA GLY A 160 -1.67 -4.86 19.35
C GLY A 160 -2.58 -3.67 19.03
N ASP A 161 -2.00 -2.52 18.70
CA ASP A 161 -2.69 -1.24 18.47
C ASP A 161 -3.54 -0.74 19.67
N VAL A 162 -3.29 -1.28 20.86
CA VAL A 162 -3.92 -0.82 22.09
C VAL A 162 -3.48 0.62 22.39
N LEU A 163 -4.43 1.47 22.80
CA LEU A 163 -4.27 2.91 22.99
C LEU A 163 -4.13 3.73 21.68
N GLY A 164 -4.46 3.12 20.53
CA GLY A 164 -4.35 3.71 19.20
C GLY A 164 -3.13 3.19 18.44
N ALA A 165 -3.31 2.86 17.17
CA ALA A 165 -2.27 2.25 16.36
C ALA A 165 -1.04 3.16 16.23
N GLY A 166 0.15 2.60 16.45
CA GLY A 166 1.42 3.32 16.47
C GLY A 166 1.63 4.28 17.65
N GLU A 167 0.64 4.51 18.53
CA GLU A 167 0.78 5.44 19.66
C GLU A 167 1.72 4.93 20.74
N GLY A 168 1.60 3.65 21.14
CA GLY A 168 2.48 3.06 22.16
C GLY A 168 3.95 3.10 21.75
N TRP A 169 4.23 2.81 20.47
CA TRP A 169 5.57 2.89 19.90
C TRP A 169 6.11 4.33 19.88
N ALA A 170 5.32 5.28 19.39
CA ALA A 170 5.73 6.69 19.37
C ALA A 170 5.94 7.25 20.79
N LYS A 171 5.04 6.96 21.73
CA LYS A 171 5.15 7.43 23.12
C LYS A 171 6.34 6.81 23.86
N THR A 172 6.71 5.57 23.54
CA THR A 172 7.94 4.96 24.07
C THR A 172 9.19 5.77 23.68
N ILE A 173 9.21 6.33 22.47
CA ILE A 173 10.28 7.22 22.01
C ILE A 173 10.18 8.58 22.71
N LEU A 174 9.00 9.21 22.69
CA LEU A 174 8.80 10.56 23.21
C LEU A 174 9.02 10.67 24.74
N PHE A 175 8.65 9.64 25.50
CA PHE A 175 8.77 9.64 26.97
C PHE A 175 10.13 9.14 27.47
N ASN A 176 10.98 8.64 26.57
CA ASN A 176 12.38 8.36 26.88
C ASN A 176 13.25 9.49 26.33
N ALA A 177 13.73 10.38 27.20
CA ALA A 177 14.48 11.56 26.79
C ALA A 177 15.67 11.24 25.86
N ALA A 178 16.42 10.17 26.15
CA ALA A 178 17.57 9.78 25.34
C ALA A 178 17.17 9.29 23.93
N LEU A 179 16.04 8.58 23.80
CA LEU A 179 15.51 8.19 22.49
C LEU A 179 14.95 9.41 21.76
N SER A 180 14.14 10.23 22.42
CA SER A 180 13.56 11.45 21.84
C SER A 180 14.65 12.33 21.22
N ASP A 181 15.73 12.59 21.96
CA ASP A 181 16.88 13.35 21.47
C ASP A 181 17.57 12.66 20.29
N GLN A 182 17.71 11.34 20.32
CA GLN A 182 18.34 10.57 19.24
C GLN A 182 17.52 10.63 17.95
N PHE A 183 16.20 10.49 18.03
CA PHE A 183 15.29 10.62 16.88
C PHE A 183 15.25 12.06 16.37
N ALA A 184 15.13 13.06 17.24
CA ALA A 184 15.17 14.47 16.86
C ALA A 184 16.47 14.82 16.14
N LYS A 185 17.62 14.37 16.66
CA LYS A 185 18.92 14.55 16.00
C LYS A 185 18.95 13.89 14.62
N PHE A 186 18.45 12.66 14.50
CA PHE A 186 18.37 11.96 13.22
C PHE A 186 17.52 12.71 12.19
N PHE A 187 16.34 13.21 12.59
CA PHE A 187 15.44 13.93 11.70
C PHE A 187 15.99 15.30 11.25
N ASN A 188 16.84 15.94 12.06
CA ASN A 188 17.45 17.24 11.75
C ASN A 188 18.73 17.14 10.90
N ARG A 189 19.35 15.96 10.80
CA ARG A 189 20.46 15.73 9.86
C ARG A 189 19.98 15.98 8.43
N GLN A 190 20.80 16.59 7.58
CA GLN A 190 20.44 16.94 6.20
C GLN A 190 20.73 15.81 5.20
N ASP A 191 21.50 14.81 5.61
CA ASP A 191 21.86 13.64 4.79
C ASP A 191 20.90 12.45 5.01
N THR A 192 20.00 12.51 5.99
CA THR A 192 19.14 11.38 6.35
C THR A 192 17.83 11.34 5.58
N PHE A 193 17.25 10.14 5.48
CA PHE A 193 15.88 9.94 5.04
C PHE A 193 15.07 9.06 6.02
N GLY A 194 13.74 9.08 5.91
CA GLY A 194 12.89 8.16 6.65
C GLY A 194 11.60 7.79 5.93
N LEU A 195 11.17 6.55 6.12
CA LEU A 195 9.91 6.03 5.60
C LEU A 195 9.09 5.38 6.72
N GLY A 196 7.82 5.78 6.85
CA GLY A 196 6.85 5.09 7.69
C GLY A 196 5.83 4.33 6.84
N ILE A 197 5.71 3.03 7.04
CA ILE A 197 4.75 2.17 6.30
C ILE A 197 3.71 1.62 7.27
N CYS A 198 2.42 1.86 6.98
CA CYS A 198 1.28 1.37 7.78
C CYS A 198 1.43 1.70 9.28
N ASN A 199 1.79 0.74 10.13
CA ASN A 199 2.04 1.00 11.55
C ASN A 199 3.22 1.95 11.82
N GLY A 200 4.24 1.92 10.97
CA GLY A 200 5.30 2.91 10.98
C GLY A 200 4.85 4.30 10.49
N CYS A 201 3.87 4.38 9.58
CA CYS A 201 3.24 5.64 9.19
C CYS A 201 2.50 6.27 10.37
N GLN A 202 1.69 5.48 11.06
CA GLN A 202 0.98 5.88 12.27
C GLN A 202 1.97 6.34 13.36
N MET A 203 3.01 5.54 13.64
CA MET A 203 4.05 5.88 14.61
C MET A 203 4.76 7.20 14.26
N MET A 204 5.23 7.36 13.01
CA MET A 204 5.91 8.58 12.59
C MET A 204 4.99 9.81 12.57
N SER A 205 3.70 9.64 12.28
CA SER A 205 2.70 10.72 12.39
C SER A 205 2.57 11.23 13.82
N ASN A 206 2.68 10.34 14.81
CA ASN A 206 2.70 10.70 16.23
C ASN A 206 4.06 11.31 16.66
N LEU A 207 5.15 11.03 15.93
CA LEU A 207 6.46 11.66 16.12
C LEU A 207 6.62 13.01 15.39
N LYS A 208 5.58 13.53 14.74
CA LYS A 208 5.68 14.79 13.99
C LYS A 208 6.30 15.98 14.75
N PRO A 209 6.19 16.13 16.09
CA PRO A 209 6.90 17.20 16.80
C PRO A 209 8.44 17.12 16.68
N LEU A 210 8.99 15.95 16.39
CA LEU A 210 10.43 15.73 16.20
C LEU A 210 10.87 15.82 14.74
N ILE A 211 9.93 15.81 13.78
CA ILE A 211 10.21 15.73 12.34
C ILE A 211 10.03 17.13 11.71
N PRO A 212 11.12 17.80 11.28
CA PRO A 212 11.01 19.10 10.61
C PRO A 212 10.09 19.04 9.39
N GLY A 213 9.14 19.97 9.31
CA GLY A 213 8.20 20.07 8.18
C GLY A 213 7.00 19.10 8.24
N ALA A 214 6.82 18.32 9.31
CA ALA A 214 5.70 17.38 9.45
C ALA A 214 4.48 17.95 10.20
N HIS A 215 4.47 19.25 10.57
CA HIS A 215 3.44 19.87 11.41
C HIS A 215 2.02 19.70 10.85
N ALA A 216 1.86 19.76 9.53
CA ALA A 216 0.59 19.62 8.83
C ALA A 216 0.09 18.17 8.70
N TRP A 217 0.88 17.16 9.08
CA TRP A 217 0.48 15.76 8.93
C TRP A 217 -0.75 15.40 9.78
N PRO A 218 -1.66 14.57 9.24
CA PRO A 218 -2.86 14.11 9.94
C PRO A 218 -2.53 13.09 11.02
N LYS A 219 -3.51 12.80 11.88
CA LYS A 219 -3.53 11.57 12.66
C LYS A 219 -4.17 10.46 11.83
N PHE A 220 -3.63 9.24 11.88
CA PHE A 220 -4.29 8.08 11.27
C PHE A 220 -5.14 7.38 12.33
N THR A 221 -6.43 7.21 12.07
CA THR A 221 -7.43 6.66 13.02
C THR A 221 -8.30 5.60 12.33
N THR A 222 -9.24 5.01 13.08
CA THR A 222 -10.17 3.99 12.62
C THR A 222 -10.77 4.31 11.25
N ASN A 223 -10.70 3.34 10.32
CA ASN A 223 -11.32 3.44 9.01
C ASN A 223 -12.81 3.80 9.14
N LYS A 224 -13.36 4.58 8.19
CA LYS A 224 -14.81 4.88 8.17
C LYS A 224 -15.70 3.64 8.03
N SER A 225 -15.16 2.52 7.53
CA SER A 225 -15.86 1.24 7.48
C SER A 225 -16.02 0.58 8.85
N GLU A 226 -15.29 1.02 9.88
CA GLU A 226 -15.17 0.37 11.19
C GLU A 226 -14.63 -1.07 11.10
N LYS A 227 -13.86 -1.37 10.04
CA LYS A 227 -13.23 -2.67 9.81
C LYS A 227 -11.78 -2.55 9.40
N PHE A 228 -11.08 -3.65 9.65
CA PHE A 228 -9.80 -3.91 9.02
C PHE A 228 -10.01 -4.16 7.52
N GLU A 229 -9.30 -3.41 6.69
CA GLU A 229 -9.37 -3.51 5.24
C GLU A 229 -8.10 -4.18 4.71
N ALA A 230 -8.25 -5.42 4.26
CA ALA A 230 -7.25 -6.14 3.47
C ALA A 230 -7.65 -6.04 1.99
N ARG A 231 -7.12 -5.05 1.28
CA ARG A 231 -7.51 -4.72 -0.09
C ARG A 231 -6.30 -4.65 -1.01
N PHE A 232 -6.56 -4.83 -2.29
CA PHE A 232 -5.64 -4.46 -3.34
C PHE A 232 -6.31 -3.30 -4.07
N ALA A 233 -5.78 -2.09 -3.89
CA ALA A 233 -6.47 -0.85 -4.23
C ALA A 233 -5.65 -0.02 -5.22
N MET A 234 -6.33 0.69 -6.12
CA MET A 234 -5.68 1.60 -7.07
C MET A 234 -5.27 2.89 -6.37
N VAL A 235 -4.03 3.30 -6.58
CA VAL A 235 -3.50 4.58 -6.10
C VAL A 235 -2.84 5.34 -7.23
N GLU A 236 -2.79 6.65 -7.09
CA GLU A 236 -1.99 7.57 -7.91
C GLU A 236 -0.87 8.17 -7.07
N VAL A 237 0.35 8.13 -7.60
CA VAL A 237 1.50 8.86 -7.07
C VAL A 237 1.42 10.32 -7.53
N LEU A 238 1.42 11.25 -6.56
CA LEU A 238 1.31 12.67 -6.82
C LEU A 238 2.69 13.31 -7.02
N ASP A 239 2.73 14.40 -7.78
CA ASP A 239 3.93 15.23 -7.86
C ASP A 239 4.19 15.86 -6.48
N SER A 240 5.33 15.51 -5.87
CA SER A 240 5.69 15.94 -4.53
C SER A 240 7.21 15.89 -4.34
N PRO A 241 7.76 16.56 -3.31
CA PRO A 241 9.19 16.52 -3.01
C PRO A 241 9.70 15.14 -2.57
N SER A 242 8.82 14.17 -2.30
CA SER A 242 9.20 12.87 -1.73
C SER A 242 10.32 12.21 -2.53
N ILE A 243 11.46 11.96 -1.88
CA ILE A 243 12.60 11.30 -2.53
C ILE A 243 12.22 9.91 -3.03
N PHE A 244 11.26 9.25 -2.35
CA PHE A 244 10.80 7.91 -2.68
C PHE A 244 10.01 7.88 -3.98
N PHE A 245 9.30 8.96 -4.32
CA PHE A 245 8.44 9.04 -5.49
C PHE A 245 9.03 9.82 -6.66
N ASN A 246 10.32 10.14 -6.61
CA ASN A 246 11.02 10.84 -7.68
C ASN A 246 10.87 10.10 -9.03
N GLY A 247 10.35 10.80 -10.05
CA GLY A 247 10.09 10.25 -11.38
C GLY A 247 8.91 9.29 -11.46
N MET A 248 8.07 9.20 -10.43
CA MET A 248 6.88 8.35 -10.39
C MET A 248 5.56 9.13 -10.48
N ALA A 249 5.60 10.47 -10.49
CA ALA A 249 4.40 11.31 -10.56
C ALA A 249 3.48 10.91 -11.73
N GLY A 250 2.17 10.85 -11.45
CA GLY A 250 1.14 10.41 -12.39
C GLY A 250 1.08 8.89 -12.62
N THR A 251 1.94 8.10 -11.97
CA THR A 251 1.80 6.63 -11.98
C THR A 251 0.55 6.25 -11.21
N GLN A 252 -0.31 5.48 -11.87
CA GLN A 252 -1.51 4.86 -11.31
C GLN A 252 -1.31 3.35 -11.28
N THR A 253 -1.28 2.72 -10.11
CA THR A 253 -0.99 1.28 -10.01
C THR A 253 -1.59 0.72 -8.74
N PRO A 254 -2.01 -0.56 -8.72
CA PRO A 254 -2.55 -1.14 -7.52
C PRO A 254 -1.44 -1.36 -6.47
N ILE A 255 -1.82 -1.27 -5.20
CA ILE A 255 -0.96 -1.46 -4.04
C ILE A 255 -1.68 -2.28 -2.96
N ALA A 256 -0.91 -3.01 -2.15
CA ALA A 256 -1.46 -3.74 -1.02
C ALA A 256 -1.89 -2.79 0.10
N VAL A 257 -3.09 -3.01 0.63
CA VAL A 257 -3.68 -2.29 1.77
C VAL A 257 -4.04 -3.30 2.84
N ALA A 258 -3.65 -3.03 4.09
CA ALA A 258 -3.86 -3.95 5.21
C ALA A 258 -3.88 -3.18 6.54
N HIS A 259 -4.95 -2.43 6.81
CA HIS A 259 -5.06 -1.62 8.04
C HIS A 259 -6.50 -1.47 8.55
N GLY A 260 -6.66 -1.36 9.87
CA GLY A 260 -7.91 -0.97 10.53
C GLY A 260 -7.99 0.51 10.92
N GLU A 261 -6.83 1.16 11.05
CA GLU A 261 -6.70 2.57 11.47
C GLU A 261 -5.92 3.40 10.43
N GLY A 262 -6.42 3.47 9.20
CA GLY A 262 -5.76 4.20 8.11
C GLY A 262 -6.46 5.48 7.66
N TYR A 263 -7.54 5.90 8.33
CA TYR A 263 -8.25 7.13 7.99
C TYR A 263 -7.42 8.35 8.38
N ALA A 264 -7.10 9.22 7.42
CA ALA A 264 -6.37 10.46 7.63
C ALA A 264 -7.29 11.51 8.26
N ASP A 265 -7.26 11.59 9.59
CA ASP A 265 -8.11 12.45 10.40
C ASP A 265 -7.43 13.78 10.73
N PHE A 266 -7.73 14.79 9.92
CA PHE A 266 -7.29 16.17 10.13
C PHE A 266 -8.06 16.91 11.24
N SER A 267 -9.17 16.36 11.74
CA SER A 267 -9.91 16.97 12.87
C SER A 267 -9.13 16.81 14.18
N GLN A 268 -8.29 15.78 14.28
CA GLN A 268 -7.44 15.51 15.44
C GLN A 268 -6.18 16.38 15.42
N THR A 269 -5.54 16.51 14.25
CA THR A 269 -4.32 17.31 14.09
C THR A 269 -3.94 17.50 12.62
N GLY A 270 -3.09 18.49 12.35
CA GLY A 270 -2.60 18.80 11.00
C GLY A 270 -3.51 19.76 10.23
N ASN A 271 -3.19 19.98 8.96
CA ASN A 271 -3.99 20.81 8.06
C ASN A 271 -3.92 20.21 6.65
N ILE A 272 -5.06 19.82 6.08
CA ILE A 272 -5.13 19.15 4.78
C ILE A 272 -4.66 20.03 3.63
N ASP A 273 -4.77 21.35 3.75
CA ASP A 273 -4.37 22.30 2.70
C ASP A 273 -2.87 22.64 2.78
N GLU A 274 -2.22 22.37 3.91
CA GLU A 274 -0.77 22.52 4.09
C GLU A 274 0.00 21.20 3.96
N ALA A 275 -0.69 20.07 4.18
CA ALA A 275 -0.07 18.75 4.10
C ALA A 275 0.37 18.45 2.66
N VAL A 276 1.65 18.09 2.49
CA VAL A 276 2.20 17.74 1.19
C VAL A 276 1.81 16.31 0.83
N ALA A 277 0.72 16.16 0.08
CA ALA A 277 0.20 14.88 -0.38
C ALA A 277 1.18 14.22 -1.39
N ALA A 278 1.46 12.94 -1.18
CA ALA A 278 2.39 12.17 -2.00
C ALA A 278 1.71 11.00 -2.74
N MET A 279 0.58 10.52 -2.23
CA MET A 279 -0.22 9.45 -2.84
C MET A 279 -1.69 9.58 -2.45
N ARG A 280 -2.59 9.23 -3.39
CA ARG A 280 -4.03 9.14 -3.14
C ARG A 280 -4.65 7.88 -3.74
N PHE A 281 -5.73 7.40 -3.14
CA PHE A 281 -6.62 6.41 -3.73
C PHE A 281 -7.39 7.01 -4.91
N ILE A 282 -7.55 6.18 -5.93
CA ILE A 282 -8.30 6.49 -7.14
C ILE A 282 -9.31 5.37 -7.41
N ASP A 283 -10.38 5.69 -8.13
CA ASP A 283 -11.24 4.67 -8.71
C ASP A 283 -10.58 3.99 -9.91
N ASN A 284 -11.25 2.98 -10.46
CA ASN A 284 -10.79 2.23 -11.62
C ASN A 284 -10.73 3.06 -12.92
N ARG A 285 -11.24 4.30 -12.91
CA ARG A 285 -11.17 5.25 -14.05
C ARG A 285 -10.02 6.26 -13.87
N GLY A 286 -9.23 6.13 -12.80
CA GLY A 286 -8.10 7.02 -12.53
C GLY A 286 -8.47 8.32 -11.82
N SER A 287 -9.70 8.46 -11.32
CA SER A 287 -10.16 9.67 -10.63
C SER A 287 -9.98 9.54 -9.12
N ALA A 288 -9.48 10.60 -8.48
CA ALA A 288 -9.39 10.67 -7.01
C ALA A 288 -10.76 10.41 -6.39
N THR A 289 -10.80 9.60 -5.32
CA THR A 289 -12.08 9.16 -4.77
C THR A 289 -12.10 9.04 -3.25
N GLU A 290 -13.27 9.30 -2.69
CA GLU A 290 -13.63 8.97 -1.30
C GLU A 290 -14.62 7.80 -1.24
N ALA A 291 -15.01 7.25 -2.40
CA ALA A 291 -15.96 6.16 -2.49
C ALA A 291 -15.33 4.84 -2.03
N TYR A 292 -16.00 4.17 -1.10
CA TYR A 292 -15.65 2.82 -0.68
C TYR A 292 -16.08 1.79 -1.74
N PRO A 293 -15.30 0.72 -2.00
CA PRO A 293 -14.02 0.36 -1.37
C PRO A 293 -12.78 0.86 -2.12
N PHE A 294 -12.92 1.65 -3.19
CA PHE A 294 -11.77 2.21 -3.94
C PHE A 294 -10.86 3.03 -3.03
N ASN A 295 -11.46 3.83 -2.15
CA ASN A 295 -10.84 4.38 -0.96
C ASN A 295 -11.28 3.54 0.25
N PRO A 296 -10.42 2.63 0.76
CA PRO A 296 -10.80 1.65 1.76
C PRO A 296 -11.00 2.24 3.16
N ASN A 297 -10.34 3.34 3.50
CA ASN A 297 -10.43 3.96 4.84
C ASN A 297 -11.33 5.21 4.88
N GLY A 298 -11.70 5.76 3.73
CA GLY A 298 -12.54 6.95 3.60
C GLY A 298 -11.79 8.26 3.81
N SER A 299 -10.45 8.26 3.71
CA SER A 299 -9.61 9.45 3.86
C SER A 299 -10.00 10.56 2.87
N PRO A 300 -10.02 11.82 3.32
CA PRO A 300 -10.43 12.95 2.47
C PRO A 300 -9.49 13.09 1.27
N ARG A 301 -10.05 13.48 0.11
CA ARG A 301 -9.33 13.60 -1.19
C ARG A 301 -8.60 12.31 -1.63
N GLY A 302 -8.94 11.16 -1.06
CA GLY A 302 -8.24 9.90 -1.30
C GLY A 302 -6.89 9.78 -0.57
N LEU A 303 -6.51 10.73 0.29
CA LEU A 303 -5.15 10.82 0.82
C LEU A 303 -4.69 9.54 1.53
N THR A 304 -3.52 9.04 1.16
CA THR A 304 -2.94 7.81 1.77
C THR A 304 -1.43 7.88 2.01
N SER A 305 -0.77 8.95 1.53
CA SER A 305 0.62 9.26 1.86
C SER A 305 0.87 10.76 1.88
N VAL A 306 1.71 11.20 2.83
CA VAL A 306 2.22 12.56 2.93
C VAL A 306 3.75 12.56 3.08
N THR A 307 4.37 13.67 2.71
CA THR A 307 5.82 13.88 2.84
C THR A 307 6.14 15.20 3.55
N THR A 308 7.38 15.39 3.98
CA THR A 308 7.91 16.69 4.41
C THR A 308 8.21 17.59 3.20
N ALA A 309 8.28 18.90 3.44
CA ALA A 309 8.59 19.89 2.39
C ALA A 309 9.96 19.68 1.73
N ASP A 310 10.93 19.14 2.45
CA ASP A 310 12.25 18.76 1.93
C ASP A 310 12.28 17.35 1.30
N GLY A 311 11.17 16.61 1.36
CA GLY A 311 11.00 15.32 0.71
C GLY A 311 11.66 14.13 1.39
N ARG A 312 12.46 14.35 2.44
CA ARG A 312 13.31 13.30 3.05
C ARG A 312 12.54 12.33 3.94
N PHE A 313 11.40 12.76 4.47
CA PHE A 313 10.53 11.93 5.31
C PHE A 313 9.17 11.76 4.66
N THR A 314 8.81 10.52 4.37
CA THR A 314 7.51 10.15 3.78
C THR A 314 6.83 9.12 4.67
N VAL A 315 5.52 9.25 4.83
CA VAL A 315 4.69 8.25 5.53
C VAL A 315 3.55 7.82 4.62
N MET A 316 3.24 6.53 4.60
CA MET A 316 2.18 5.96 3.77
C MET A 316 1.49 4.79 4.46
N MET A 317 0.16 4.70 4.30
CA MET A 317 -0.62 3.57 4.83
C MET A 317 -0.50 2.29 4.01
N PRO A 318 -0.44 2.32 2.66
CA PRO A 318 -0.31 1.11 1.86
C PRO A 318 1.09 0.48 1.96
N HIS A 319 1.22 -0.77 1.54
CA HIS A 319 2.42 -1.59 1.66
C HIS A 319 3.10 -1.83 0.31
N ALA A 320 3.95 -0.90 -0.13
CA ALA A 320 4.74 -1.04 -1.37
C ALA A 320 5.75 -2.21 -1.29
N GLU A 321 6.27 -2.49 -0.09
CA GLU A 321 7.22 -3.57 0.19
C GLU A 321 6.60 -4.96 0.12
N ARG A 322 5.28 -5.07 0.17
CA ARG A 322 4.58 -6.36 -0.02
C ARG A 322 4.33 -6.68 -1.49
N VAL A 323 4.47 -5.69 -2.37
CA VAL A 323 4.14 -5.79 -3.79
C VAL A 323 5.24 -5.22 -4.68
N PHE A 324 6.50 -5.21 -4.24
CA PHE A 324 7.63 -4.73 -5.06
C PHE A 324 7.97 -5.67 -6.23
N ARG A 325 7.57 -6.95 -6.17
CA ARG A 325 7.68 -7.92 -7.27
C ARG A 325 6.33 -8.10 -7.93
N SER A 326 6.28 -8.22 -9.26
CA SER A 326 5.03 -8.41 -9.99
C SER A 326 4.27 -9.66 -9.54
N VAL A 327 4.99 -10.76 -9.27
CA VAL A 327 4.40 -12.02 -8.79
C VAL A 327 3.69 -11.92 -7.43
N LEU A 328 3.96 -10.86 -6.66
CA LEU A 328 3.31 -10.61 -5.38
C LEU A 328 2.04 -9.76 -5.50
N HIS A 329 1.74 -9.24 -6.70
CA HIS A 329 0.49 -8.54 -6.96
C HIS A 329 -0.65 -9.54 -7.05
N SER A 330 -1.78 -9.27 -6.38
CA SER A 330 -2.99 -10.09 -6.51
C SER A 330 -3.51 -10.12 -7.95
N TRP A 331 -3.27 -9.06 -8.71
CA TRP A 331 -3.50 -8.96 -10.14
C TRP A 331 -2.50 -7.97 -10.73
N HIS A 332 -1.98 -8.27 -11.91
CA HIS A 332 -1.14 -7.34 -12.66
C HIS A 332 -1.29 -7.60 -14.16
N PRO A 333 -0.94 -6.64 -15.03
CA PRO A 333 -0.83 -6.88 -16.46
C PRO A 333 0.22 -7.96 -16.79
N ASP A 334 -0.09 -8.86 -17.73
CA ASP A 334 0.79 -9.98 -18.13
C ASP A 334 2.16 -9.52 -18.65
N GLY A 335 2.26 -8.29 -19.17
CA GLY A 335 3.49 -7.74 -19.74
C GLY A 335 4.52 -7.26 -18.71
N TRP A 336 4.23 -7.32 -17.41
CA TRP A 336 5.18 -6.93 -16.38
C TRP A 336 6.29 -7.96 -16.20
N GLY A 337 7.51 -7.48 -15.98
CA GLY A 337 8.66 -8.31 -15.64
C GLY A 337 8.68 -8.71 -14.17
N GLU A 338 9.87 -9.03 -13.65
CA GLU A 338 10.08 -9.41 -12.25
C GLU A 338 9.69 -8.28 -11.27
N ASP A 339 10.16 -7.06 -11.53
CA ASP A 339 9.90 -5.90 -10.69
C ASP A 339 8.55 -5.26 -11.04
N SER A 340 7.80 -4.92 -9.99
CA SER A 340 6.62 -4.08 -10.13
C SER A 340 7.02 -2.59 -10.12
N PRO A 341 6.09 -1.66 -10.42
CA PRO A 341 6.32 -0.23 -10.30
C PRO A 341 6.85 0.19 -8.91
N TRP A 342 6.46 -0.52 -7.85
CA TRP A 342 6.83 -0.19 -6.48
C TRP A 342 8.30 -0.44 -6.15
N MET A 343 9.02 -1.24 -6.95
CA MET A 343 10.47 -1.39 -6.79
C MET A 343 11.22 -0.08 -7.01
N ARG A 344 10.71 0.80 -7.88
CA ARG A 344 11.28 2.14 -8.17
C ARG A 344 11.40 2.99 -6.90
N MET A 345 10.44 2.86 -5.98
CA MET A 345 10.40 3.62 -4.73
C MET A 345 11.66 3.40 -3.88
N PHE A 346 12.08 2.15 -3.73
CA PHE A 346 13.25 1.77 -2.93
C PHE A 346 14.56 2.08 -3.67
N ARG A 347 14.58 1.93 -5.00
CA ARG A 347 15.72 2.34 -5.85
C ARG A 347 15.95 3.85 -5.82
N ASN A 348 14.88 4.64 -5.74
CA ASN A 348 14.97 6.09 -5.60
C ASN A 348 15.64 6.49 -4.27
N ALA A 349 15.31 5.81 -3.18
CA ALA A 349 16.01 6.01 -1.91
C ALA A 349 17.52 5.70 -2.04
N ARG A 350 17.90 4.64 -2.76
CA ARG A 350 19.32 4.33 -3.03
C ARG A 350 19.99 5.42 -3.87
N LYS A 351 19.29 5.96 -4.86
CA LYS A 351 19.81 7.05 -5.71
C LYS A 351 19.99 8.35 -4.94
N PHE A 352 19.10 8.65 -4.00
CA PHE A 352 19.18 9.84 -3.15
C PHE A 352 20.47 9.85 -2.30
N VAL A 353 20.86 8.70 -1.75
CA VAL A 353 22.00 8.64 -0.83
C VAL A 353 23.38 8.67 -1.48
N GLY A 354 23.47 8.52 -2.82
CA GLY A 354 24.77 8.43 -3.51
C GLY A 354 25.34 7.03 -3.46
#